data_AF-D5MSQ3-F1
#
_entry.id   AF-D5MSQ3-F1
#
_cell.length_a   1.000
_cell.length_b   1.000
_cell.length_c   1.000
_cell.angle_alpha   90.00
_cell.angle_beta   90.00
_cell.angle_gamma   90.00
#
_symmetry.space_group_name_H-M   'P 1'
#
loop_
_entity.id
_entity.type
_entity.pdbx_description
1 polymer ?
#
loop_
_entity_poly.entity_id
_entity_poly.type
_entity_poly.pdbx_seq_one_letter_code
_entity_poly.pdbx_strand_id
1 'polypeptide(L)'
;MLGRRNICLELSPRVKEWLDGFIENSDLDDPIPGIIYGRWDDEAESHWTIGLYERADLPKIDMWLCNGDGWEFLFEDCDNIEVIENKTASFVEGRLVFE
;
A
#
# COMPACT_ATOMS: atom_id res chain seq x y z
N MET A 1 7.99 -17.48 1.68
CA MET A 1 6.60 -17.69 1.21
C MET A 1 5.85 -16.49 1.73
N LEU A 2 5.14 -15.75 0.88
CA LEU A 2 4.43 -14.54 1.34
C LEU A 2 3.35 -14.92 2.35
N GLY A 3 3.28 -14.19 3.45
CA GLY A 3 2.11 -14.23 4.33
C GLY A 3 0.88 -13.71 3.57
N ARG A 4 -0.32 -14.22 3.87
CA ARG A 4 -1.56 -13.74 3.26
C ARG A 4 -2.61 -13.50 4.33
N ARG A 5 -3.30 -12.36 4.25
CA ARG A 5 -4.35 -11.97 5.21
C ARG A 5 -5.42 -11.13 4.52
N ASN A 6 -6.69 -11.38 4.79
CA ASN A 6 -7.73 -10.43 4.40
C ASN A 6 -7.85 -9.36 5.48
N ILE A 7 -7.95 -8.10 5.08
CA ILE A 7 -8.02 -6.97 6.00
C ILE A 7 -9.25 -6.13 5.69
N CYS A 8 -9.78 -5.47 6.72
CA CYS A 8 -10.82 -4.47 6.58
C CYS A 8 -10.17 -3.10 6.37
N LEU A 9 -9.68 -2.82 5.17
CA LEU A 9 -9.20 -1.48 4.78
C LEU A 9 -10.17 -0.89 3.78
N GLU A 10 -10.74 0.27 4.09
CA GLU A 10 -11.53 1.06 3.13
C GLU A 10 -10.64 2.08 2.43
N LEU A 11 -10.92 2.39 1.17
CA LEU A 11 -10.21 3.42 0.43
C LEU A 11 -11.19 4.55 0.08
N SER A 12 -10.80 5.78 0.38
CA SER A 12 -11.55 6.94 -0.11
C SER A 12 -11.59 6.96 -1.65
N PRO A 13 -12.64 7.52 -2.26
CA PRO A 13 -12.75 7.59 -3.72
C PRO A 13 -11.52 8.21 -4.40
N ARG A 14 -10.92 9.21 -3.76
CA ARG A 14 -9.71 9.89 -4.23
C ARG A 14 -8.48 8.97 -4.24
N VAL A 15 -8.35 8.08 -3.25
CA VAL A 15 -7.26 7.10 -3.22
C VAL A 15 -7.44 6.07 -4.33
N LYS A 16 -8.67 5.61 -4.57
CA LYS A 16 -8.98 4.69 -5.69
C LYS A 16 -8.63 5.29 -7.04
N GLU A 17 -9.13 6.50 -7.32
CA GLU A 17 -8.84 7.21 -8.57
C GLU A 17 -7.33 7.44 -8.77
N TRP A 18 -6.62 7.78 -7.69
CA TRP A 18 -5.17 7.94 -7.73
C TRP A 18 -4.45 6.61 -7.98
N LEU A 19 -4.87 5.50 -7.36
CA LEU A 19 -4.28 4.17 -7.57
C LEU A 19 -4.49 3.69 -9.01
N ASP A 20 -5.70 3.83 -9.54
CA ASP A 20 -6.01 3.48 -10.93
C ASP A 20 -5.09 4.25 -11.88
N GLY A 21 -4.99 5.58 -11.70
CA GLY A 21 -4.08 6.39 -12.49
C GLY A 21 -2.61 6.03 -12.28
N PHE A 22 -2.19 5.71 -11.06
CA PHE A 22 -0.80 5.36 -10.76
C PHE A 22 -0.39 4.06 -11.46
N ILE A 23 -1.30 3.08 -11.50
CA ILE A 23 -1.12 1.80 -12.19
C ILE A 23 -1.13 1.99 -13.71
N GLU A 24 -2.10 2.71 -14.24
CA GLU A 24 -2.22 2.97 -15.69
C GLU A 24 -1.00 3.72 -16.27
N ASN A 25 -0.36 4.55 -15.46
CA ASN A 25 0.84 5.31 -15.87
C ASN A 25 2.16 4.58 -15.52
N SER A 26 2.09 3.35 -15.01
CA SER A 26 3.29 2.57 -14.70
C SER A 26 3.77 1.79 -15.94
N ASP A 27 5.09 1.60 -16.04
CA ASP A 27 5.70 0.73 -17.07
C ASP A 27 5.75 -0.75 -16.62
N LEU A 28 4.99 -1.13 -15.58
CA LEU A 28 4.97 -2.49 -15.04
C LEU A 28 3.93 -3.35 -15.78
N ASP A 29 4.22 -4.65 -15.95
CA ASP A 29 3.35 -5.56 -16.68
C ASP A 29 2.20 -6.09 -15.79
N ASP A 30 2.50 -6.44 -14.55
CA ASP A 30 1.52 -6.91 -13.54
C ASP A 30 1.74 -6.18 -12.20
N PRO A 31 1.38 -4.88 -12.13
CA PRO A 31 1.63 -4.05 -10.96
C PRO A 31 0.78 -4.47 -9.75
N ILE A 32 1.38 -4.37 -8.57
CA ILE A 32 0.69 -4.44 -7.29
C ILE A 32 1.09 -3.26 -6.40
N PRO A 33 0.13 -2.51 -5.84
CA PRO A 33 0.45 -1.47 -4.88
C PRO A 33 0.98 -2.05 -3.57
N GLY A 34 2.01 -1.42 -3.01
CA GLY A 34 2.49 -1.71 -1.66
C GLY A 34 2.32 -0.49 -0.77
N ILE A 35 1.83 -0.70 0.45
CA ILE A 35 1.67 0.34 1.47
C ILE A 35 2.84 0.21 2.46
N ILE A 36 3.61 1.28 2.56
CA ILE A 36 4.90 1.29 3.27
C ILE A 36 4.87 2.43 4.29
N TYR A 37 5.28 2.14 5.52
CA TYR A 37 5.57 3.17 6.52
C TYR A 37 7.08 3.35 6.62
N GLY A 38 7.56 4.51 6.19
CA GLY A 38 9.00 4.71 6.05
C GLY A 38 9.37 6.16 5.90
N ARG A 39 10.65 6.39 5.62
CA ARG A 39 11.21 7.72 5.32
C ARG A 39 11.82 7.64 3.94
N TRP A 40 11.65 8.69 3.14
CA TRP A 40 12.47 8.86 1.94
C TRP A 40 13.78 9.52 2.35
N ASP A 41 14.91 8.95 1.90
CA ASP A 41 16.30 9.42 2.08
C ASP A 41 16.56 10.37 3.26
N ASP A 42 16.31 11.67 3.05
CA ASP A 42 16.66 12.77 3.95
C ASP A 42 15.51 13.26 4.85
N GLU A 43 14.34 12.62 4.80
CA GLU A 43 13.19 13.04 5.59
C GLU A 43 13.38 12.73 7.09
N ALA A 44 13.08 13.72 7.92
CA ALA A 44 13.20 13.60 9.37
C ALA A 44 12.12 12.69 9.98
N GLU A 45 10.95 12.61 9.35
CA GLU A 45 9.77 11.94 9.88
C GLU A 45 9.30 10.82 8.96
N SER A 46 8.90 9.70 9.57
CA SER A 46 8.29 8.60 8.83
C SER A 46 6.85 8.95 8.48
N HIS A 47 6.41 8.50 7.31
CA HIS A 47 5.04 8.67 6.86
C HIS A 47 4.60 7.47 6.00
N TRP A 48 3.29 7.36 5.78
CA TRP A 48 2.73 6.33 4.92
C TRP A 48 2.84 6.71 3.46
N THR A 49 3.25 5.76 2.63
CA THR A 49 3.38 5.93 1.18
C THR A 49 2.81 4.72 0.45
N ILE A 50 2.51 4.91 -0.83
CA ILE A 50 2.16 3.81 -1.74
C ILE A 50 3.21 3.75 -2.84
N GLY A 51 3.84 2.59 -3.00
CA GLY A 51 4.70 2.24 -4.13
C GLY A 51 4.03 1.21 -5.04
N LEU A 52 4.59 0.98 -6.21
CA LEU A 52 4.21 -0.14 -7.08
C LEU A 52 5.35 -1.16 -7.15
N TYR A 53 4.97 -2.43 -7.21
CA TYR A 53 5.87 -3.55 -7.38
C TYR A 53 5.41 -4.41 -8.55
N GLU A 54 6.34 -5.07 -9.23
CA GLU A 54 6.04 -6.10 -10.22
C GLU A 54 5.77 -7.42 -9.50
N ARG A 55 4.57 -8.00 -9.67
CA ARG A 55 4.19 -9.25 -9.01
C ARG A 55 5.12 -10.41 -9.34
N ALA A 56 5.70 -10.41 -10.54
CA ALA A 56 6.68 -11.42 -10.93
C ALA A 56 8.04 -11.28 -10.22
N ASP A 57 8.37 -10.08 -9.72
CA ASP A 57 9.67 -9.74 -9.12
C ASP A 57 9.52 -9.19 -7.69
N LEU A 58 8.61 -9.79 -6.91
CA LEU A 58 8.44 -9.38 -5.53
C LEU A 58 9.67 -9.72 -4.68
N PRO A 59 10.14 -8.79 -3.82
CA PRO A 59 11.20 -9.06 -2.88
C PRO A 59 10.91 -10.35 -2.09
N LYS A 60 11.93 -11.22 -1.96
CA LYS A 60 11.80 -12.50 -1.24
C LYS A 60 11.84 -12.36 0.29
N ILE A 61 11.58 -11.16 0.79
CA ILE A 61 11.56 -10.81 2.21
C ILE A 61 10.13 -11.01 2.74
N ASP A 62 9.93 -11.00 4.06
CA ASP A 62 8.68 -11.29 4.79
C ASP A 62 7.56 -10.28 4.51
N MET A 63 7.11 -10.21 3.26
CA MET A 63 5.98 -9.41 2.84
C MET A 63 4.66 -10.16 3.02
N TRP A 64 3.62 -9.37 3.21
CA TRP A 64 2.26 -9.80 3.40
C TRP A 64 1.38 -9.28 2.27
N LEU A 65 0.59 -10.19 1.70
CA LEU A 65 -0.42 -9.87 0.72
C LEU A 65 -1.76 -9.67 1.42
N CYS A 66 -2.33 -8.48 1.26
CA CYS A 66 -3.55 -8.07 1.95
C CYS A 66 -4.64 -7.63 0.98
N ASN A 67 -5.86 -8.15 1.17
CA ASN A 67 -7.02 -7.76 0.38
C ASN A 67 -7.93 -6.83 1.19
N GLY A 68 -8.34 -5.69 0.62
CA GLY A 68 -9.25 -4.72 1.24
C GLY A 68 -9.95 -3.85 0.19
N ASP A 69 -11.27 -3.65 0.34
CA ASP A 69 -12.10 -2.80 -0.54
C ASP A 69 -11.95 -3.09 -2.05
N GLY A 70 -11.79 -4.37 -2.39
CA GLY A 70 -11.62 -4.85 -3.77
C GLY A 70 -10.19 -4.74 -4.32
N TRP A 71 -9.24 -4.26 -3.52
CA TRP A 71 -7.84 -4.12 -3.88
C TRP A 71 -6.97 -5.16 -3.17
N GLU A 72 -5.84 -5.48 -3.79
CA GLU A 72 -4.79 -6.31 -3.21
C GLU A 72 -3.51 -5.47 -3.05
N PHE A 73 -2.92 -5.51 -1.85
CA PHE A 73 -1.79 -4.71 -1.44
C PHE A 73 -0.66 -5.56 -0.88
N LEU A 74 0.57 -5.05 -1.01
CA LEU A 74 1.73 -5.56 -0.29
C LEU A 74 2.02 -4.73 0.96
N PHE A 75 2.44 -5.43 2.01
CA PHE A 75 2.96 -4.84 3.25
C PHE A 75 4.29 -5.48 3.59
N GLU A 76 5.26 -4.67 4.01
CA GLU A 76 6.58 -5.15 4.43
C GLU A 76 6.58 -5.75 5.85
N ASP A 77 5.64 -5.35 6.70
CA ASP A 77 5.60 -5.72 8.11
C ASP A 77 4.17 -6.03 8.56
N CYS A 78 3.99 -7.08 9.36
CA CYS A 78 2.69 -7.42 9.94
C CYS A 78 2.19 -6.37 10.92
N ASP A 79 3.08 -5.67 11.62
CA ASP A 79 2.69 -4.64 12.60
C ASP A 79 2.01 -3.46 11.90
N ASN A 80 2.44 -3.14 10.68
CA ASN A 80 1.80 -2.12 9.84
C ASN A 80 0.36 -2.49 9.47
N ILE A 81 0.09 -3.78 9.26
CA ILE A 81 -1.26 -4.27 8.94
C ILE A 81 -2.20 -4.00 10.12
N GLU A 82 -1.75 -4.26 11.34
CA GLU A 82 -2.58 -4.02 12.54
C GLU A 82 -2.92 -2.55 12.73
N VAL A 83 -2.01 -1.64 12.34
CA VAL A 83 -2.23 -0.19 12.43
C VAL A 83 -3.32 0.29 11.47
N ILE A 84 -3.51 -0.37 10.32
CA ILE A 84 -4.44 0.07 9.28
C ILE A 84 -5.75 -0.74 9.23
N GLU A 85 -5.81 -1.86 9.95
CA GLU A 85 -7.01 -2.70 10.02
C GLU A 85 -8.19 -1.91 10.58
N ASN A 86 -9.34 -2.00 9.90
CA ASN A 86 -10.58 -1.26 10.15
C ASN A 86 -10.47 0.27 9.97
N LYS A 87 -9.52 0.75 9.16
CA LYS A 87 -9.36 2.17 8.85
C LYS A 87 -9.76 2.52 7.43
N THR A 88 -9.88 3.82 7.18
CA THR A 88 -10.02 4.39 5.83
C THR A 88 -8.72 5.05 5.39
N ALA A 89 -8.20 4.64 4.23
CA ALA A 89 -7.09 5.32 3.57
C ALA A 89 -7.58 6.59 2.84
N SER A 90 -6.95 7.72 3.15
CA SER A 90 -7.30 9.03 2.60
C SER A 90 -6.05 9.84 2.26
N PHE A 91 -6.20 10.82 1.37
CA PHE A 91 -5.18 11.83 1.12
C PHE A 91 -5.52 13.16 1.81
N VAL A 92 -4.70 13.55 2.79
CA VAL A 92 -4.78 14.84 3.48
C VAL A 92 -3.53 15.64 3.13
N GLU A 93 -3.72 16.82 2.53
CA GLU A 93 -2.62 17.69 2.07
C GLU A 93 -1.60 16.95 1.16
N GLY A 94 -2.07 15.97 0.39
CA GLY A 94 -1.23 15.16 -0.51
C GLY A 94 -0.51 13.99 0.15
N ARG A 95 -0.71 13.76 1.46
CA ARG A 95 -0.12 12.64 2.21
C ARG A 95 -1.14 11.54 2.47
N LEU A 96 -0.70 10.29 2.40
CA LEU A 96 -1.53 9.15 2.76
C LEU A 96 -1.69 9.11 4.28
N VAL A 97 -2.92 9.03 4.74
CA VAL A 97 -3.28 8.89 6.15
C VAL A 97 -4.32 7.78 6.32
N PHE A 98 -4.39 7.22 7.52
CA PHE A 98 -5.36 6.19 7.89
C PHE A 98 -6.16 6.64 9.12
N GLU A 99 -7.46 6.79 8.95
CA GLU A 99 -8.41 7.30 9.97
C GLU A 99 -9.40 6.23 10.40
#